data_AF-A0A935LZR8-F1
#
_entry.id   AF-A0A935LZR8-F1
#
_cell.length_a   1.000
_cell.length_b   1.000
_cell.length_c   1.000
_cell.angle_alpha   90.00
_cell.angle_beta   90.00
_cell.angle_gamma   90.00
#
_symmetry.space_group_name_H-M   'P 1'
#
loop_
_entity.id
_entity.type
_entity.pdbx_description
1 polymer ?
#
loop_
_entity_poly.entity_id
_entity_poly.type
_entity_poly.pdbx_seq_one_letter_code
_entity_poly.pdbx_strand_id
1 'polypeptide(L)'
;MSLERDLHDLLYEHDCVIVPGWGGFLAQYKPARLDTARKVIHPPCKEVGFNRHLMRNDGLLTDQLAKRDGLAFTAASDLLAQEVAHWRAELDRQGRLELPRIGIFYRDAERNLQFDPDDRANFLKEAFGLRPVAAIPRVQQEKPTVVEPIAVPAATGRRWNWAAAAGIALLISAGAIGSYLFRSEGDALAWLGRPDATYMPEHMPEAQGVTASVFSLPEEPLGIRTLPLSDNDSVSLTVDLGSPAPAETTYVAPTTKSTTLGRFHIIGGCFAQPENADRLLSDLLDRGFPAQRLSQYGELHPVAFGSYPDRASALVALARIRAEGAGQAWLLVR
;
A
#
# COMPACT_ATOMS: atom_id res chain seq x y z
N MET A 1 -47.94 -10.96 -5.27
CA MET A 1 -47.12 -11.41 -4.12
C MET A 1 -45.71 -11.07 -4.49
N SER A 2 -45.09 -10.17 -3.75
CA SER A 2 -43.89 -9.49 -4.26
C SER A 2 -42.68 -10.39 -4.06
N LEU A 3 -42.26 -11.09 -5.11
CA LEU A 3 -40.97 -11.78 -5.18
C LEU A 3 -39.82 -10.83 -4.79
N GLU A 4 -39.99 -9.54 -5.07
CA GLU A 4 -39.07 -8.46 -4.70
C GLU A 4 -38.89 -8.36 -3.18
N ARG A 5 -39.93 -8.64 -2.38
CA ARG A 5 -39.82 -8.68 -0.92
C ARG A 5 -38.97 -9.85 -0.45
N ASP A 6 -39.21 -11.04 -0.97
CA ASP A 6 -38.43 -12.22 -0.58
C ASP A 6 -36.95 -12.04 -0.95
N LEU A 7 -36.70 -11.49 -2.14
CA LEU A 7 -35.37 -11.15 -2.61
C LEU A 7 -34.69 -10.11 -1.72
N HIS A 8 -35.41 -9.04 -1.36
CA HIS A 8 -34.92 -8.03 -0.42
C HIS A 8 -34.53 -8.64 0.94
N ASP A 9 -35.39 -9.51 1.48
CA ASP A 9 -35.14 -10.14 2.78
C ASP A 9 -33.95 -11.11 2.72
N LEU A 10 -33.78 -11.86 1.62
CA LEU A 10 -32.62 -12.74 1.40
C LEU A 10 -31.30 -11.97 1.30
N LEU A 11 -31.28 -10.79 0.70
CA LEU A 11 -30.07 -9.97 0.54
C LEU A 11 -29.51 -9.45 1.88
N TYR A 12 -30.33 -9.41 2.93
CA TYR A 12 -29.86 -9.14 4.30
C TYR A 12 -29.10 -10.32 4.91
N GLU A 13 -29.39 -11.54 4.48
CA GLU A 13 -28.85 -12.77 5.09
C GLU A 13 -27.71 -13.36 4.27
N HIS A 14 -27.74 -13.15 2.95
CA HIS A 14 -26.82 -13.73 2.00
C HIS A 14 -26.06 -12.66 1.20
N ASP A 15 -24.85 -12.99 0.77
CA ASP A 15 -24.02 -12.12 -0.07
C ASP A 15 -24.28 -12.33 -1.56
N CYS A 16 -24.87 -13.46 -1.95
CA CYS A 16 -25.23 -13.77 -3.33
C CYS A 16 -26.62 -14.39 -3.35
N VAL A 17 -27.51 -13.87 -4.19
CA VAL A 17 -28.85 -14.45 -4.43
C VAL A 17 -29.07 -14.52 -5.92
N ILE A 18 -29.31 -15.73 -6.43
CA ILE A 18 -29.47 -15.99 -7.85
C ILE A 18 -30.94 -16.15 -8.20
N VAL A 19 -31.36 -15.41 -9.23
CA VAL A 19 -32.69 -15.50 -9.82
C VAL A 19 -32.56 -16.24 -11.15
N PRO A 20 -33.00 -17.51 -11.23
CA PRO A 20 -32.89 -18.32 -12.44
C PRO A 20 -33.51 -17.62 -13.65
N GLY A 21 -32.74 -17.53 -14.74
CA GLY A 21 -33.18 -16.85 -15.96
C GLY A 21 -33.16 -15.33 -15.91
N TRP A 22 -32.85 -14.70 -14.78
CA TRP A 22 -32.65 -13.24 -14.70
C TRP A 22 -31.17 -12.90 -14.52
N GLY A 23 -30.54 -13.45 -13.48
CA GLY A 23 -29.14 -13.22 -13.12
C GLY A 23 -28.93 -13.33 -11.62
N GLY A 24 -27.74 -12.93 -11.14
CA GLY A 24 -27.39 -12.95 -9.73
C GLY A 24 -27.21 -11.56 -9.13
N PHE A 25 -27.76 -11.37 -7.95
CA PHE A 25 -27.51 -10.20 -7.09
C PHE A 25 -26.33 -10.49 -6.18
N LEU A 26 -25.33 -9.62 -6.19
CA LEU A 26 -24.16 -9.72 -5.32
C LEU A 26 -24.14 -8.54 -4.35
N ALA A 27 -24.19 -8.83 -3.07
CA ALA A 27 -24.12 -7.84 -2.01
C ALA A 27 -22.68 -7.80 -1.46
N GLN A 28 -21.97 -6.70 -1.71
CA GLN A 28 -20.59 -6.52 -1.29
C GLN A 28 -20.50 -5.53 -0.13
N TYR A 29 -19.72 -5.90 0.89
CA TYR A 29 -19.39 -5.00 1.99
C TYR A 29 -18.48 -3.84 1.53
N LYS A 30 -18.82 -2.62 1.92
CA LYS A 30 -18.01 -1.41 1.78
C LYS A 30 -17.78 -0.80 3.17
N PRO A 31 -16.51 -0.56 3.56
CA PRO A 31 -16.20 0.03 4.85
C PRO A 31 -16.62 1.50 4.93
N ALA A 32 -16.67 2.03 6.15
CA ALA A 32 -16.92 3.45 6.39
C ALA A 32 -15.92 4.31 5.62
N ARG A 33 -16.40 5.38 4.98
CA ARG A 33 -15.57 6.27 4.17
C ARG A 33 -15.77 7.73 4.55
N LEU A 34 -14.69 8.48 4.56
CA LEU A 34 -14.72 9.94 4.70
C LEU A 34 -14.80 10.56 3.31
N ASP A 35 -15.93 11.20 3.00
CA ASP A 35 -16.06 12.10 1.86
C ASP A 35 -15.46 13.46 2.26
N THR A 36 -14.24 13.73 1.80
CA THR A 36 -13.51 14.97 2.13
C THR A 36 -14.12 16.19 1.46
N ALA A 37 -14.73 16.02 0.27
CA ALA A 37 -15.37 17.12 -0.46
C ALA A 37 -16.65 17.58 0.25
N ARG A 38 -17.47 16.62 0.71
CA ARG A 38 -18.69 16.92 1.47
C ARG A 38 -18.45 17.09 2.97
N LYS A 39 -17.25 16.76 3.47
CA LYS A 39 -16.93 16.67 4.91
C LYS A 39 -17.93 15.78 5.66
N VAL A 40 -18.29 14.65 5.07
CA VAL A 40 -19.25 13.69 5.64
C VAL A 40 -18.58 12.33 5.76
N ILE A 41 -18.77 11.68 6.91
CA ILE A 41 -18.39 10.29 7.15
C ILE A 41 -19.61 9.44 6.83
N HIS A 42 -19.48 8.59 5.82
CA HIS A 42 -20.48 7.58 5.50
C HIS A 42 -20.24 6.33 6.35
N PRO A 43 -21.30 5.73 6.93
CA PRO A 43 -21.20 4.48 7.67
C PRO A 43 -20.78 3.33 6.74
N PRO A 44 -20.33 2.19 7.30
CA PRO A 44 -20.14 0.99 6.50
C PRO A 44 -21.49 0.55 5.91
N CYS A 45 -21.47 0.07 4.67
CA CYS A 45 -22.68 -0.38 3.99
C CYS A 45 -22.44 -1.66 3.22
N LYS A 46 -23.55 -2.34 2.89
CA LYS A 46 -23.54 -3.50 1.99
C LYS A 46 -24.28 -3.07 0.72
N GLU A 47 -23.53 -2.90 -0.36
CA GLU A 47 -24.05 -2.43 -1.66
C GLU A 47 -24.37 -3.63 -2.54
N VAL A 48 -25.51 -3.57 -3.23
CA VAL A 48 -25.95 -4.62 -4.14
C VAL A 48 -25.53 -4.27 -5.55
N GLY A 49 -24.89 -5.20 -6.23
CA GLY A 49 -24.64 -5.20 -7.66
C GLY A 49 -25.40 -6.33 -8.34
N PHE A 50 -25.47 -6.27 -9.66
CA PHE A 50 -26.15 -7.28 -10.46
C PHE A 50 -25.21 -7.83 -11.53
N ASN A 51 -25.23 -9.16 -11.71
CA ASN A 51 -24.51 -9.82 -12.77
C ASN A 51 -25.42 -10.78 -13.54
N ARG A 52 -25.65 -10.47 -14.83
CA ARG A 52 -26.46 -11.28 -15.73
C ARG A 52 -25.90 -12.69 -15.98
N HIS A 53 -24.60 -12.92 -15.81
CA HIS A 53 -23.97 -14.21 -16.15
C HIS A 53 -24.12 -15.26 -15.04
N LEU A 54 -24.52 -14.84 -13.84
CA LEU A 54 -24.81 -15.76 -12.73
C LEU A 54 -26.18 -16.42 -12.95
N MET A 55 -26.17 -17.50 -13.74
CA MET A 55 -27.38 -18.25 -14.12
C MET A 55 -27.55 -19.57 -13.37
N ARG A 56 -26.54 -20.00 -12.60
CA ARG A 56 -26.59 -21.26 -11.87
C ARG A 56 -27.43 -21.08 -10.61
N ASN A 57 -28.59 -21.71 -10.56
CA ASN A 57 -29.52 -21.63 -9.44
C ASN A 57 -28.84 -22.03 -8.11
N ASP A 58 -28.85 -21.13 -7.13
CA ASP A 58 -28.38 -21.37 -5.75
C ASP A 58 -29.48 -21.98 -4.86
N GLY A 59 -30.73 -22.00 -5.35
CA GLY A 59 -31.90 -22.54 -4.69
C GLY A 59 -32.46 -21.67 -3.57
N LEU A 60 -31.83 -20.53 -3.23
CA LEU A 60 -32.19 -19.74 -2.05
C LEU A 60 -33.58 -19.12 -2.20
N LEU A 61 -33.80 -18.41 -3.30
CA LEU A 61 -35.06 -17.73 -3.56
C LEU A 61 -36.22 -18.71 -3.78
N THR A 62 -35.95 -19.82 -4.48
CA THR A 62 -36.93 -20.88 -4.73
C THR A 62 -37.34 -21.59 -3.43
N ASP A 63 -36.39 -21.89 -2.55
CA ASP A 63 -36.66 -22.52 -1.26
C ASP A 63 -37.45 -21.59 -0.32
N GLN A 64 -37.11 -20.30 -0.28
CA GLN A 64 -37.87 -19.32 0.51
C GLN A 64 -39.31 -19.18 0.00
N LEU A 65 -39.49 -19.14 -1.32
CA LEU A 65 -40.82 -19.10 -1.94
C LEU A 65 -41.63 -20.36 -1.62
N ALA A 66 -41.01 -21.53 -1.74
CA ALA A 66 -41.62 -22.83 -1.40
C ALA A 66 -42.07 -22.89 0.07
N LYS A 67 -41.22 -22.42 0.99
CA LYS A 67 -41.52 -22.37 2.43
C LYS A 67 -42.64 -21.39 2.77
N ARG A 68 -42.64 -20.20 2.16
CA ARG A 68 -43.66 -19.17 2.40
C ARG A 68 -45.03 -19.62 1.92
N ASP A 69 -45.09 -20.20 0.72
CA ASP A 69 -46.35 -20.54 0.06
C ASP A 69 -46.79 -22.00 0.31
N GLY A 70 -45.96 -22.79 1.01
CA GLY A 70 -46.25 -24.20 1.31
C GLY A 70 -46.27 -25.09 0.06
N LEU A 71 -45.51 -24.71 -0.98
CA LEU A 71 -45.49 -25.37 -2.28
C LEU A 71 -44.31 -26.32 -2.42
N ALA A 72 -44.43 -27.29 -3.33
CA ALA A 72 -43.28 -28.09 -3.75
C ALA A 72 -42.25 -27.20 -4.48
N PHE A 73 -40.96 -27.55 -4.36
CA PHE A 73 -39.86 -26.80 -4.97
C PHE A 73 -40.03 -26.57 -6.49
N THR A 74 -40.59 -27.55 -7.21
CA THR A 74 -40.87 -27.45 -8.64
C THR A 74 -41.93 -26.40 -8.94
N ALA A 75 -43.05 -26.43 -8.21
CA ALA A 75 -44.11 -25.43 -8.34
C ALA A 75 -43.62 -24.02 -8.01
N ALA A 76 -42.77 -23.87 -6.98
CA ALA A 76 -42.15 -22.59 -6.65
C ALA A 76 -41.20 -22.11 -7.77
N SER A 77 -40.46 -23.03 -8.40
CA SER A 77 -39.60 -22.70 -9.56
C SER A 77 -40.42 -22.20 -10.75
N ASP A 78 -41.58 -22.80 -11.00
CA ASP A 78 -42.47 -22.40 -12.09
C ASP A 78 -43.07 -21.01 -11.85
N LEU A 79 -43.48 -20.71 -10.61
CA LEU A 79 -43.94 -19.37 -10.22
C LEU A 79 -42.83 -18.32 -10.37
N LEU A 80 -41.63 -18.66 -9.94
CA LEU A 80 -40.46 -17.79 -10.10
C LEU A 80 -40.18 -17.48 -11.58
N ALA A 81 -40.25 -18.50 -12.45
CA ALA A 81 -40.06 -18.33 -13.88
C ALA A 81 -41.13 -17.45 -14.52
N GLN A 82 -42.39 -17.56 -14.07
CA GLN A 82 -43.48 -16.70 -14.52
C GLN A 82 -43.22 -15.22 -14.15
N GLU A 83 -42.75 -14.93 -12.94
CA GLU A 83 -42.46 -13.54 -12.57
C GLU A 83 -41.23 -12.97 -13.25
N VAL A 84 -40.20 -13.77 -13.47
CA VAL A 84 -39.06 -13.35 -14.30
C VAL A 84 -39.50 -13.05 -15.74
N ALA A 85 -40.46 -13.81 -16.28
CA ALA A 85 -41.03 -13.52 -17.60
C ALA A 85 -41.82 -12.20 -17.60
N HIS A 86 -42.58 -11.91 -16.54
CA HIS A 86 -43.27 -10.64 -16.36
C HIS A 86 -42.28 -9.46 -16.27
N TRP A 87 -41.22 -9.57 -15.46
CA TRP A 87 -40.16 -8.56 -15.37
C TRP A 87 -39.49 -8.27 -16.71
N ARG A 88 -39.22 -9.31 -17.52
CA ARG A 88 -38.68 -9.15 -18.88
C ARG A 88 -39.65 -8.42 -19.80
N ALA A 89 -40.94 -8.78 -19.79
CA ALA A 89 -41.95 -8.12 -20.59
C ALA A 89 -42.12 -6.65 -20.21
N GLU A 90 -42.05 -6.33 -18.91
CA GLU A 90 -42.12 -4.97 -18.40
C GLU A 90 -40.93 -4.13 -18.86
N LEU A 91 -39.72 -4.68 -18.74
CA LEU A 91 -38.50 -4.05 -19.19
C LEU A 91 -38.51 -3.82 -20.71
N ASP A 92 -39.03 -4.74 -21.50
CA ASP A 92 -39.11 -4.61 -22.95
C ASP A 92 -40.19 -3.61 -23.39
N ARG A 93 -41.27 -3.45 -22.61
CA ARG A 93 -42.36 -2.49 -22.88
C ARG A 93 -42.01 -1.07 -22.45
N GLN A 94 -41.51 -0.87 -21.24
CA GLN A 94 -41.24 0.45 -20.67
C GLN A 94 -39.78 0.89 -20.80
N GLY A 95 -38.85 -0.03 -21.11
CA GLY A 95 -37.40 0.23 -21.11
C GLY A 95 -36.79 0.31 -19.71
N ARG A 96 -37.62 0.25 -18.65
CA ARG A 96 -37.24 0.38 -17.24
C ARG A 96 -38.10 -0.56 -16.39
N LEU A 97 -37.48 -1.17 -15.39
CA LEU A 97 -38.11 -2.03 -14.39
C LEU A 97 -37.64 -1.58 -13.01
N GLU A 98 -38.56 -1.21 -12.13
CA GLU A 98 -38.23 -0.79 -10.77
C GLU A 98 -38.53 -1.92 -9.79
N LEU A 99 -37.50 -2.36 -9.05
CA LEU A 99 -37.66 -3.32 -7.96
C LEU A 99 -37.57 -2.54 -6.63
N PRO A 100 -38.68 -2.41 -5.88
CA PRO A 100 -38.70 -1.59 -4.67
C PRO A 100 -37.66 -2.06 -3.64
N ARG A 101 -36.90 -1.11 -3.09
CA ARG A 101 -35.84 -1.34 -2.08
C ARG A 101 -34.64 -2.18 -2.56
N ILE A 102 -34.54 -2.47 -3.85
CA ILE A 102 -33.41 -3.20 -4.44
C ILE A 102 -32.69 -2.28 -5.43
N GLY A 103 -33.43 -1.75 -6.40
CA GLY A 103 -32.87 -0.88 -7.43
C GLY A 103 -33.70 -0.88 -8.71
N ILE A 104 -33.14 -0.23 -9.73
CA ILE A 104 -33.78 0.00 -11.02
C ILE A 104 -32.97 -0.69 -12.11
N PHE A 105 -33.66 -1.46 -12.95
CA PHE A 105 -33.11 -2.01 -14.17
C PHE A 105 -33.55 -1.16 -15.36
N TYR A 106 -32.64 -0.92 -16.30
CA TYR A 106 -32.94 -0.23 -17.54
C TYR A 106 -32.05 -0.74 -18.66
N ARG A 107 -32.46 -0.50 -19.91
CA ARG A 107 -31.62 -0.77 -21.08
C ARG A 107 -30.93 0.50 -21.53
N ASP A 108 -29.63 0.43 -21.77
CA ASP A 108 -28.90 1.54 -22.41
C ASP A 108 -29.19 1.61 -23.92
N ALA A 109 -28.61 2.61 -24.60
CA ALA A 109 -28.78 2.81 -26.04
C ALA A 109 -28.31 1.60 -26.88
N GLU A 110 -27.40 0.79 -26.33
CA GLU A 110 -26.87 -0.43 -26.95
C GLU A 110 -27.70 -1.68 -26.59
N ARG A 111 -28.82 -1.50 -25.89
CA ARG A 111 -29.73 -2.55 -25.39
C ARG A 111 -29.11 -3.45 -24.31
N ASN A 112 -27.99 -3.07 -23.71
CA ASN A 112 -27.42 -3.78 -22.58
C ASN A 112 -28.24 -3.51 -21.32
N LEU A 113 -28.42 -4.55 -20.50
CA LEU A 113 -29.07 -4.44 -19.21
C LEU A 113 -28.11 -3.76 -18.22
N GLN A 114 -28.54 -2.63 -17.68
CA GLN A 114 -27.88 -1.89 -16.61
C GLN A 114 -28.72 -1.97 -15.34
N PHE A 115 -28.05 -1.89 -14.19
CA PHE A 115 -28.66 -1.94 -12.87
C PHE A 115 -28.13 -0.78 -12.02
N ASP A 116 -29.06 -0.02 -11.43
CA ASP A 116 -28.77 1.06 -10.49
C ASP A 116 -29.35 0.69 -9.12
N PRO A 117 -28.52 0.43 -8.10
CA PRO A 117 -29.00 0.03 -6.78
C PRO A 117 -29.70 1.18 -6.04
N ASP A 118 -30.65 0.83 -5.17
CA ASP A 118 -31.30 1.81 -4.29
C ASP A 118 -30.33 2.28 -3.18
N ASP A 119 -29.96 3.55 -3.20
CA ASP A 119 -29.02 4.16 -2.25
C ASP A 119 -29.59 4.36 -0.84
N ARG A 120 -30.91 4.20 -0.67
CA ARG A 120 -31.61 4.30 0.62
C ARG A 120 -31.53 3.02 1.43
N ALA A 121 -31.27 1.89 0.78
CA ALA A 121 -31.21 0.58 1.41
C ALA A 121 -29.78 0.25 1.82
N ASN A 122 -29.56 -0.02 3.11
CA ASN A 122 -28.33 -0.63 3.61
C ASN A 122 -28.64 -2.06 4.03
N PHE A 123 -28.08 -3.03 3.31
CA PHE A 123 -28.26 -4.46 3.59
C PHE A 123 -27.36 -4.97 4.73
N LEU A 124 -26.50 -4.11 5.28
CA LEU A 124 -25.64 -4.45 6.41
C LEU A 124 -26.41 -4.34 7.74
N LYS A 125 -26.79 -5.49 8.33
CA LYS A 125 -27.51 -5.56 9.62
C LYS A 125 -26.76 -4.81 10.74
N GLU A 126 -25.43 -4.89 10.76
CA GLU A 126 -24.57 -4.26 11.78
C GLU A 126 -24.55 -2.73 11.71
N ALA A 127 -24.81 -2.16 10.54
CA ALA A 127 -24.85 -0.71 10.32
C ALA A 127 -26.27 -0.15 10.42
N PHE A 128 -27.24 -0.95 10.86
CA PHE A 128 -28.60 -0.50 11.03
C PHE A 128 -28.66 0.69 12.00
N GLY A 129 -29.32 1.77 11.57
CA GLY A 129 -29.45 3.00 12.34
C GLY A 129 -28.24 3.95 12.26
N LEU A 130 -27.11 3.52 11.69
CA LEU A 130 -25.97 4.41 11.45
C LEU A 130 -26.31 5.34 10.28
N ARG A 131 -26.25 6.65 10.52
CA ARG A 131 -26.48 7.68 9.51
C ARG A 131 -25.15 8.36 9.15
N PRO A 132 -25.03 8.92 7.93
CA PRO A 132 -23.88 9.75 7.61
C PRO A 132 -23.76 10.92 8.60
N VAL A 133 -22.57 11.13 9.14
CA VAL A 133 -22.29 12.18 10.14
C VAL A 133 -21.30 13.20 9.58
N ALA A 134 -21.43 14.46 9.99
CA ALA A 134 -20.49 15.50 9.60
C ALA A 134 -19.10 15.25 10.23
N ALA A 135 -18.06 15.35 9.42
CA ALA A 135 -16.68 15.24 9.87
C ALA A 135 -16.25 16.55 10.53
N ILE A 136 -15.86 16.49 11.80
CA ILE A 136 -15.31 17.64 12.52
C ILE A 136 -13.79 17.59 12.36
N PRO A 137 -13.16 18.61 11.75
CA PRO A 137 -11.71 18.64 11.61
C PRO A 137 -11.07 18.70 13.00
N ARG A 138 -10.22 17.72 13.30
CA ARG A 138 -9.47 17.70 14.55
C ARG A 138 -8.27 18.65 14.40
N VAL A 139 -8.23 19.69 15.23
CA VAL A 139 -7.00 20.47 15.43
C VAL A 139 -6.01 19.56 16.15
N GLN A 140 -4.97 19.11 15.44
CA GLN A 140 -3.93 18.31 16.04
C GLN A 140 -3.11 19.24 16.95
N GLN A 141 -3.27 19.08 18.26
CA GLN A 141 -2.33 19.67 19.20
C GLN A 141 -0.97 19.04 18.89
N GLU A 142 -0.03 19.85 18.42
CA GLU A 142 1.37 19.45 18.33
C GLU A 142 1.78 18.97 19.72
N LYS A 143 2.01 17.66 19.86
CA LYS A 143 2.53 17.09 21.08
C LYS A 143 3.85 17.82 21.33
N PRO A 144 4.04 18.53 22.46
CA PRO A 144 5.28 19.23 22.70
C PRO A 144 6.40 18.21 22.57
N THR A 145 7.31 18.46 21.64
CA THR A 145 8.55 17.71 21.51
C THR A 145 9.19 17.71 22.88
N VAL A 146 9.20 16.56 23.54
CA VAL A 146 9.96 16.38 24.76
C VAL A 146 11.41 16.55 24.34
N VAL A 147 11.94 17.75 24.56
CA VAL A 147 13.37 18.01 24.40
C VAL A 147 14.02 17.18 25.49
N GLU A 148 14.63 16.04 25.12
CA GLU A 148 15.53 15.36 26.04
C GLU A 148 16.54 16.40 26.51
N PRO A 149 16.74 16.58 27.82
CA PRO A 149 17.76 17.50 28.30
C PRO A 149 19.09 17.05 27.71
N ILE A 150 19.68 17.91 26.88
CA ILE A 150 21.03 17.72 26.35
C ILE A 150 21.91 17.42 27.56
N ALA A 151 22.47 16.21 27.60
CA ALA A 151 23.43 15.84 28.63
C ALA A 151 24.57 16.86 28.58
N VAL A 152 24.61 17.75 29.56
CA VAL A 152 25.68 18.74 29.68
C VAL A 152 26.97 17.94 29.89
N PRO A 153 27.96 18.00 28.98
CA PRO A 153 29.22 17.31 29.22
C PRO A 153 29.83 17.88 30.50
N ALA A 154 30.16 17.00 31.43
CA ALA A 154 30.77 17.34 32.70
C ALA A 154 31.97 18.28 32.46
N ALA A 155 31.91 19.47 33.08
CA ALA A 155 32.94 20.48 32.96
C ALA A 155 34.29 19.91 33.41
N THR A 156 35.19 19.71 32.44
CA THR A 156 36.59 19.39 32.74
C THR A 156 37.27 20.68 33.20
N GLY A 157 37.73 20.69 34.44
CA GLY A 157 38.39 21.83 35.06
C GLY A 157 39.64 22.26 34.27
N ARG A 158 39.56 23.42 33.63
CA ARG A 158 40.69 24.05 32.94
C ARG A 158 41.36 25.04 33.90
N ARG A 159 42.57 24.70 34.36
CA ARG A 159 43.43 25.60 35.17
C ARG A 159 43.83 26.81 34.31
N TRP A 160 43.51 28.01 34.81
CA TRP A 160 43.77 29.28 34.13
C TRP A 160 45.19 29.78 34.43
N ASN A 161 46.02 29.91 33.39
CA ASN A 161 47.33 30.56 33.46
C ASN A 161 47.17 32.05 33.09
N TRP A 162 47.43 32.92 34.06
CA TRP A 162 47.16 34.37 34.06
C TRP A 162 48.06 35.22 33.14
N ALA A 163 48.97 34.60 32.37
CA ALA A 163 49.96 35.32 31.57
C ALA A 163 49.43 35.92 30.25
N ALA A 164 48.24 35.54 29.77
CA ALA A 164 47.68 36.05 28.51
C ALA A 164 46.90 37.38 28.64
N ALA A 165 46.55 37.80 29.85
CA ALA A 165 45.75 39.01 30.08
C ALA A 165 46.53 40.32 29.96
N ALA A 166 47.87 40.28 30.02
CA ALA A 166 48.71 41.48 29.95
C ALA A 166 48.92 42.00 28.50
N GLY A 167 48.73 41.15 27.48
CA GLY A 167 48.93 41.54 26.08
C GLY A 167 47.77 42.36 25.48
N ILE A 168 46.54 42.16 25.97
CA ILE A 168 45.33 42.76 25.40
C ILE A 168 45.14 44.21 25.89
N ALA A 169 45.60 44.54 27.10
CA ALA A 169 45.49 45.89 27.66
C ALA A 169 46.41 46.92 26.96
N LEU A 170 47.52 46.48 26.34
CA LEU A 170 48.49 47.36 25.69
C LEU A 170 48.05 47.77 24.28
N LEU A 171 47.18 46.99 23.62
CA LEU A 171 46.64 47.31 22.30
C LEU A 171 45.48 48.32 22.35
N ILE A 172 44.72 48.36 23.45
CA ILE A 172 43.58 49.28 23.61
C ILE A 172 44.07 50.72 23.90
N SER A 173 45.21 50.88 24.57
CA SER A 173 45.77 52.21 24.87
C SER A 173 46.44 52.89 23.66
N ALA A 174 46.96 52.13 22.69
CA ALA A 174 47.53 52.70 21.46
C ALA A 174 46.46 53.24 20.50
N GLY A 175 45.27 52.63 20.45
CA GLY A 175 44.16 53.06 19.58
C GLY A 175 43.53 54.40 20.00
N ALA A 176 43.54 54.72 21.29
CA ALA A 176 42.95 55.95 21.83
C ALA A 176 43.78 57.21 21.56
N ILE A 177 45.09 57.08 21.31
CA ILE A 177 45.98 58.22 20.99
C ILE A 177 45.86 58.59 19.50
N GLY A 178 45.59 57.61 18.62
CA GLY A 178 45.43 57.83 17.18
C GLY A 178 44.15 58.60 16.80
N SER A 179 43.07 58.44 17.56
CA SER A 179 41.79 59.14 17.31
C SER A 179 41.79 60.60 17.79
N TYR A 180 42.82 61.03 18.54
CA TYR A 180 42.92 62.40 19.06
C TYR A 180 43.71 63.35 18.15
N LEU A 181 44.50 62.85 17.19
CA LEU A 181 45.30 63.67 16.28
C LEU A 181 44.71 63.87 14.88
N PHE A 182 43.52 63.31 14.59
CA PHE A 182 42.91 63.40 13.27
C PHE A 182 41.45 63.86 13.37
N ARG A 183 41.26 65.13 13.74
CA ARG A 183 39.97 65.82 13.67
C ARG A 183 40.15 67.21 13.07
N SER A 184 40.02 67.29 11.75
CA SER A 184 39.75 68.51 10.97
C SER A 184 38.70 68.13 9.92
N GLU A 185 37.46 68.61 10.07
CA GLU A 185 36.86 69.66 9.22
C GLU A 185 36.79 69.24 7.74
N GLY A 186 35.64 69.15 7.07
CA GLY A 186 34.30 69.63 7.36
C GLY A 186 33.32 69.15 6.28
N ASP A 187 32.17 69.81 6.29
CA ASP A 187 30.88 69.47 5.69
C ASP A 187 30.80 69.21 4.18
N ALA A 188 29.64 68.62 3.86
CA ALA A 188 28.83 68.78 2.66
C ALA A 188 29.11 67.85 1.47
N LEU A 189 28.16 66.94 1.24
CA LEU A 189 27.32 66.98 0.03
C LEU A 189 26.07 66.12 0.26
N ALA A 190 24.94 66.81 0.23
CA ALA A 190 23.62 66.24 0.06
C ALA A 190 23.46 65.64 -1.36
N TRP A 191 22.26 65.11 -1.59
CA TRP A 191 21.63 64.95 -2.90
C TRP A 191 21.69 63.56 -3.57
N LEU A 192 20.71 62.73 -3.20
CA LEU A 192 19.81 61.91 -4.04
C LEU A 192 19.63 60.55 -3.38
N GLY A 193 18.50 60.31 -2.71
CA GLY A 193 17.30 59.87 -3.41
C GLY A 193 16.90 58.54 -2.76
N ARG A 194 15.93 58.60 -1.84
CA ARG A 194 15.25 57.41 -1.35
C ARG A 194 14.30 56.92 -2.45
N PRO A 195 14.33 55.63 -2.82
CA PRO A 195 13.13 54.96 -3.24
C PRO A 195 12.66 53.99 -2.15
N ASP A 196 11.35 53.90 -2.05
CA ASP A 196 10.58 53.00 -1.22
C ASP A 196 11.10 51.57 -1.25
N ALA A 197 10.99 50.93 -0.09
CA ALA A 197 11.28 49.51 0.13
C ALA A 197 10.40 48.65 -0.78
N THR A 198 10.95 48.29 -1.94
CA THR A 198 10.45 47.18 -2.74
C THR A 198 11.13 45.92 -2.25
N TYR A 199 10.31 44.96 -1.81
CA TYR A 199 10.66 43.61 -1.40
C TYR A 199 11.79 43.01 -2.26
N MET A 200 12.94 42.76 -1.64
CA MET A 200 14.02 41.94 -2.20
C MET A 200 14.11 40.65 -1.37
N PRO A 201 13.80 39.47 -1.94
CA PRO A 201 14.12 38.21 -1.28
C PRO A 201 15.64 38.02 -1.28
N GLU A 202 16.21 37.77 -0.10
CA GLU A 202 17.58 37.29 0.02
C GLU A 202 17.73 35.96 -0.75
N HIS A 203 18.71 35.94 -1.65
CA HIS A 203 19.42 34.74 -2.14
C HIS A 203 18.59 33.45 -2.27
N MET A 204 18.17 33.16 -3.50
CA MET A 204 18.08 31.76 -3.93
C MET A 204 19.48 31.14 -3.77
N PRO A 205 19.61 29.95 -3.16
CA PRO A 205 20.81 29.17 -3.38
C PRO A 205 20.90 28.87 -4.88
N GLU A 206 22.04 29.22 -5.48
CA GLU A 206 22.40 28.75 -6.81
C GLU A 206 22.20 27.24 -6.85
N ALA A 207 21.45 26.78 -7.87
CA ALA A 207 21.45 25.39 -8.26
C ALA A 207 22.88 25.05 -8.68
N GLN A 208 23.64 24.46 -7.74
CA GLN A 208 24.85 23.73 -8.09
C GLN A 208 24.45 22.70 -9.13
N GLY A 209 25.03 22.85 -10.32
CA GLY A 209 24.75 21.99 -11.45
C GLY A 209 24.79 20.53 -11.00
N VAL A 210 23.67 19.84 -11.16
CA VAL A 210 23.64 18.39 -11.04
C VAL A 210 24.47 17.90 -12.23
N THR A 211 25.77 17.68 -11.99
CA THR A 211 26.55 16.81 -12.85
C THR A 211 25.81 15.48 -12.84
N ALA A 212 25.25 15.11 -13.99
CA ALA A 212 24.64 13.83 -14.20
C ALA A 212 25.69 12.76 -13.87
N SER A 213 25.60 12.21 -12.67
CA SER A 213 26.34 11.01 -12.28
C SER A 213 25.75 9.87 -13.09
N VAL A 214 26.30 9.67 -14.28
CA VAL A 214 26.11 8.47 -15.07
C VAL A 214 26.64 7.32 -14.21
N PHE A 215 25.72 6.56 -13.63
CA PHE A 215 26.04 5.32 -12.95
C PHE A 215 26.36 4.28 -14.02
N SER A 216 27.64 4.07 -14.28
CA SER A 216 28.15 2.96 -15.09
C SER A 216 28.36 1.73 -14.19
N LEU A 217 27.76 0.61 -14.55
CA LEU A 217 28.01 -0.69 -13.92
C LEU A 217 29.49 -1.06 -14.07
N PRO A 218 30.14 -1.68 -13.07
CA PRO A 218 31.44 -2.29 -13.26
C PRO A 218 31.29 -3.51 -14.18
N GLU A 219 31.90 -3.45 -15.36
CA GLU A 219 32.23 -4.64 -16.15
C GLU A 219 33.47 -5.29 -15.53
N GLU A 220 33.30 -6.24 -14.61
CA GLU A 220 34.32 -7.27 -14.40
C GLU A 220 33.67 -8.64 -14.57
N PRO A 221 34.15 -9.46 -15.52
CA PRO A 221 33.74 -10.85 -15.64
C PRO A 221 34.34 -11.68 -14.50
N LEU A 222 33.54 -12.64 -14.02
CA LEU A 222 34.05 -13.82 -13.33
C LEU A 222 35.22 -14.43 -14.12
N GLY A 223 36.42 -14.44 -13.54
CA GLY A 223 37.61 -15.02 -14.19
C GLY A 223 38.88 -14.91 -13.35
N ILE A 224 39.65 -15.99 -13.34
CA ILE A 224 40.89 -16.22 -12.58
C ILE A 224 41.89 -15.08 -12.79
N ARG A 225 42.44 -14.53 -11.69
CA ARG A 225 43.59 -13.61 -11.74
C ARG A 225 44.89 -14.34 -11.42
N THR A 226 45.76 -14.45 -12.42
CA THR A 226 47.18 -14.75 -12.23
C THR A 226 47.94 -13.44 -12.02
N LEU A 227 48.71 -13.36 -10.94
CA LEU A 227 49.60 -12.24 -10.66
C LEU A 227 51.04 -12.67 -10.99
N PRO A 228 51.72 -12.07 -11.97
CA PRO A 228 53.15 -12.26 -12.17
C PRO A 228 53.91 -11.45 -11.12
N LEU A 229 54.78 -12.12 -10.37
CA LEU A 229 55.76 -11.48 -9.49
C LEU A 229 57.07 -11.34 -10.28
N SER A 230 57.60 -10.12 -10.39
CA SER A 230 58.97 -9.89 -10.85
C SER A 230 59.84 -9.47 -9.66
N ASP A 231 60.90 -10.25 -9.46
CA ASP A 231 62.21 -9.96 -8.89
C ASP A 231 62.31 -9.21 -7.54
N ASN A 232 62.44 -9.97 -6.45
CA ASN A 232 63.75 -10.36 -5.90
C ASN A 232 63.64 -10.73 -4.40
N ASP A 233 63.16 -11.94 -4.08
CA ASP A 233 63.77 -12.84 -3.08
C ASP A 233 62.99 -14.16 -3.01
N SER A 234 63.74 -15.25 -2.99
CA SER A 234 63.28 -16.63 -3.12
C SER A 234 62.64 -17.19 -1.84
N VAL A 235 61.33 -17.46 -1.84
CA VAL A 235 60.72 -18.48 -0.96
C VAL A 235 59.51 -19.13 -1.65
N SER A 236 59.60 -20.42 -1.99
CA SER A 236 58.47 -21.25 -2.42
C SER A 236 57.84 -21.94 -1.20
N LEU A 237 56.58 -21.68 -0.91
CA LEU A 237 55.77 -22.41 0.07
C LEU A 237 54.94 -23.46 -0.66
N THR A 238 55.41 -24.71 -0.63
CA THR A 238 54.69 -25.86 -1.17
C THR A 238 53.74 -26.39 -0.10
N VAL A 239 52.43 -26.19 -0.28
CA VAL A 239 51.41 -26.84 0.55
C VAL A 239 50.86 -28.03 -0.23
N ASP A 240 51.25 -29.23 0.22
CA ASP A 240 50.78 -30.52 -0.27
C ASP A 240 49.39 -30.82 0.30
N LEU A 241 48.40 -30.95 -0.58
CA LEU A 241 47.08 -31.47 -0.26
C LEU A 241 46.75 -32.53 -1.31
N GLY A 242 47.28 -33.73 -1.08
CA GLY A 242 47.17 -34.89 -1.96
C GLY A 242 45.75 -35.28 -2.38
N SER A 243 45.69 -36.14 -3.39
CA SER A 243 44.51 -36.82 -3.93
C SER A 243 44.94 -38.27 -4.22
N PRO A 244 44.16 -39.35 -3.96
CA PRO A 244 42.80 -39.53 -4.48
C PRO A 244 41.80 -40.32 -3.58
N ALA A 245 40.56 -40.46 -4.08
CA ALA A 245 39.38 -41.22 -3.61
C ALA A 245 39.62 -42.74 -3.31
N PRO A 246 38.65 -43.59 -2.86
CA PRO A 246 37.20 -43.41 -2.59
C PRO A 246 36.68 -44.05 -1.25
N ALA A 247 35.46 -43.73 -0.79
CA ALA A 247 34.50 -44.66 -0.14
C ALA A 247 33.26 -43.93 0.41
N GLU A 248 32.13 -44.58 0.27
CA GLU A 248 30.78 -44.12 0.60
C GLU A 248 30.48 -44.02 2.11
N THR A 249 29.45 -43.21 2.39
CA THR A 249 28.44 -43.35 3.47
C THR A 249 28.60 -42.47 4.72
N THR A 250 27.61 -41.59 4.87
CA THR A 250 27.10 -40.97 6.11
C THR A 250 27.86 -39.78 6.68
N TYR A 251 27.48 -38.56 6.26
CA TYR A 251 27.20 -37.48 7.21
C TYR A 251 26.20 -36.45 6.64
N VAL A 252 25.50 -35.77 7.54
CA VAL A 252 24.17 -35.16 7.43
C VAL A 252 24.13 -33.86 6.59
N ALA A 253 22.99 -33.63 5.94
CA ALA A 253 22.64 -32.54 5.02
C ALA A 253 23.00 -31.10 5.48
N PRO A 254 23.32 -30.17 4.54
CA PRO A 254 23.27 -28.75 4.83
C PRO A 254 21.82 -28.23 4.66
N THR A 255 21.12 -28.09 5.77
CA THR A 255 19.84 -27.36 5.85
C THR A 255 20.08 -25.88 5.53
N THR A 256 19.76 -25.47 4.31
CA THR A 256 19.66 -24.05 3.94
C THR A 256 18.26 -23.53 4.27
N LYS A 257 18.07 -23.01 5.48
CA LYS A 257 17.00 -22.05 5.80
C LYS A 257 17.53 -21.03 6.81
N SER A 258 18.05 -19.91 6.31
CA SER A 258 18.29 -18.71 7.13
C SER A 258 17.01 -17.88 7.15
N THR A 259 16.36 -17.89 8.30
CA THR A 259 15.15 -17.13 8.63
C THR A 259 15.53 -15.69 8.97
N THR A 260 15.45 -14.78 8.01
CA THR A 260 15.13 -13.38 8.32
C THR A 260 13.61 -13.24 8.26
N LEU A 261 12.97 -13.09 9.42
CA LEU A 261 11.54 -12.79 9.57
C LEU A 261 11.24 -11.41 8.95
N GLY A 262 11.11 -11.36 7.62
CA GLY A 262 10.57 -10.20 6.94
C GLY A 262 9.14 -9.98 7.41
N ARG A 263 8.83 -8.79 7.91
CA ARG A 263 7.49 -8.41 8.40
C ARG A 263 6.49 -8.20 7.26
N PHE A 264 6.99 -7.89 6.08
CA PHE A 264 6.22 -7.54 4.90
C PHE A 264 6.37 -8.64 3.85
N HIS A 265 5.28 -9.28 3.48
CA HIS A 265 5.26 -10.38 2.52
C HIS A 265 4.43 -10.01 1.30
N ILE A 266 4.94 -10.25 0.10
CA ILE A 266 4.17 -10.01 -1.14
C ILE A 266 3.52 -11.33 -1.56
N ILE A 267 2.20 -11.44 -1.43
CA ILE A 267 1.44 -12.65 -1.71
C ILE A 267 1.03 -12.70 -3.18
N GLY A 268 1.33 -13.80 -3.85
CA GLY A 268 0.92 -14.06 -5.23
C GLY A 268 -0.34 -14.91 -5.37
N GLY A 269 -0.65 -15.70 -4.35
CA GLY A 269 -1.85 -16.53 -4.30
C GLY A 269 -2.02 -17.21 -2.95
N CYS A 270 -3.26 -17.61 -2.65
CA CYS A 270 -3.61 -18.34 -1.45
C CYS A 270 -4.57 -19.47 -1.84
N PHE A 271 -4.14 -20.73 -1.67
CA PHE A 271 -4.86 -21.89 -2.19
C PHE A 271 -5.32 -22.81 -1.06
N ALA A 272 -6.52 -23.37 -1.20
CA ALA A 272 -7.01 -24.39 -0.27
C ALA A 272 -6.26 -25.73 -0.43
N GLN A 273 -5.81 -26.06 -1.64
CA GLN A 273 -5.06 -27.27 -1.92
C GLN A 273 -3.54 -26.99 -1.90
N PRO A 274 -2.74 -27.78 -1.17
CA PRO A 274 -1.31 -27.57 -1.07
C PRO A 274 -0.58 -27.78 -2.41
N GLU A 275 -1.05 -28.66 -3.28
CA GLU A 275 -0.44 -28.96 -4.58
C GLU A 275 -0.50 -27.78 -5.54
N ASN A 276 -1.58 -26.99 -5.49
CA ASN A 276 -1.71 -25.77 -6.29
C ASN A 276 -0.75 -24.68 -5.79
N ALA A 277 -0.54 -24.61 -4.48
CA ALA A 277 0.46 -23.73 -3.89
C ALA A 277 1.89 -24.15 -4.30
N ASP A 278 2.18 -25.45 -4.34
CA ASP A 278 3.49 -25.95 -4.79
C ASP A 278 3.73 -25.68 -6.28
N ARG A 279 2.70 -25.84 -7.12
CA ARG A 279 2.80 -25.50 -8.55
C ARG A 279 3.13 -24.02 -8.76
N LEU A 280 2.46 -23.12 -8.03
CA LEU A 280 2.77 -21.70 -8.10
C LEU A 280 4.17 -21.39 -7.55
N LEU A 281 4.57 -22.03 -6.45
CA LEU A 281 5.90 -21.83 -5.89
C LEU A 281 7.00 -22.19 -6.89
N SER A 282 6.90 -23.34 -7.56
CA SER A 282 7.85 -23.75 -8.58
C SER A 282 7.89 -22.77 -9.75
N ASP A 283 6.73 -22.34 -10.27
CA ASP A 283 6.66 -21.34 -11.34
C ASP A 283 7.37 -20.02 -10.95
N LEU A 284 7.19 -19.57 -9.72
CA LEU A 284 7.84 -18.35 -9.23
C LEU A 284 9.35 -18.50 -9.07
N LEU A 285 9.81 -19.67 -8.63
CA LEU A 285 11.24 -19.98 -8.53
C LEU A 285 11.89 -20.07 -9.93
N ASP A 286 11.20 -20.69 -10.89
CA ASP A 286 11.65 -20.77 -12.29
C ASP A 286 11.75 -19.39 -12.95
N ARG A 287 10.86 -18.47 -12.57
CA ARG A 287 10.90 -17.06 -12.97
C ARG A 287 11.94 -16.22 -12.22
N GLY A 288 12.67 -16.82 -11.28
CA GLY A 288 13.77 -16.17 -10.55
C GLY A 288 13.33 -15.29 -9.37
N PHE A 289 12.09 -15.43 -8.88
CA PHE A 289 11.65 -14.73 -7.68
C PHE A 289 12.13 -15.46 -6.41
N PRO A 290 12.43 -14.74 -5.31
CA PRO A 290 12.73 -15.34 -4.00
C PRO A 290 11.44 -15.83 -3.31
N ALA A 291 10.71 -16.70 -4.00
CA ALA A 291 9.39 -17.15 -3.58
C ALA A 291 9.49 -18.12 -2.40
N GLN A 292 8.53 -18.04 -1.48
CA GLN A 292 8.49 -18.90 -0.30
C GLN A 292 7.06 -19.21 0.14
N ARG A 293 6.86 -20.39 0.73
CA ARG A 293 5.63 -20.72 1.46
C ARG A 293 5.63 -20.04 2.82
N LEU A 294 4.53 -19.37 3.14
CA LEU A 294 4.28 -18.84 4.47
C LEU A 294 3.49 -19.84 5.31
N SER A 295 3.45 -19.63 6.62
CA SER A 295 2.60 -20.44 7.50
C SER A 295 1.13 -20.33 7.10
N GLN A 296 0.45 -21.46 7.12
CA GLN A 296 -0.96 -21.60 6.75
C GLN A 296 -1.85 -20.66 7.58
N TYR A 297 -2.88 -20.12 6.92
CA TYR A 297 -3.92 -19.32 7.56
C TYR A 297 -5.22 -20.11 7.51
N GLY A 298 -5.52 -20.85 8.58
CA GLY A 298 -6.57 -21.87 8.57
C GLY A 298 -6.21 -23.00 7.59
N GLU A 299 -7.13 -23.31 6.68
CA GLU A 299 -6.98 -24.31 5.60
C GLU A 299 -6.31 -23.73 4.33
N LEU A 300 -5.88 -22.47 4.35
CA LEU A 300 -5.33 -21.81 3.17
C LEU A 300 -3.80 -21.76 3.22
N HIS A 301 -3.21 -22.05 2.06
CA HIS A 301 -1.78 -22.07 1.82
C HIS A 301 -1.34 -20.84 1.01
N PRO A 302 -0.85 -19.78 1.69
CA PRO A 302 -0.30 -18.59 1.03
C PRO A 302 1.10 -18.84 0.44
N VAL A 303 1.29 -18.37 -0.78
CA VAL A 303 2.59 -18.34 -1.48
C VAL A 303 3.01 -16.90 -1.68
N ALA A 304 4.19 -16.55 -1.16
CA ALA A 304 4.76 -15.22 -1.31
C ALA A 304 5.79 -15.19 -2.44
N PHE A 305 5.78 -14.12 -3.24
CA PHE A 305 6.85 -13.78 -4.18
C PHE A 305 8.17 -13.44 -3.47
N GLY A 306 8.07 -12.90 -2.25
CA GLY A 306 9.22 -12.50 -1.45
C GLY A 306 8.81 -11.92 -0.10
N SER A 307 9.76 -11.89 0.82
CA SER A 307 9.62 -11.35 2.17
C SER A 307 10.66 -10.28 2.42
N TYR A 308 10.22 -9.17 2.99
CA TYR A 308 11.01 -7.97 3.15
C TYR A 308 10.93 -7.46 4.59
N PRO A 309 12.04 -6.93 5.15
CA PRO A 309 12.05 -6.37 6.49
C PRO A 309 11.34 -5.01 6.56
N ASP A 310 11.42 -4.20 5.50
CA ASP A 310 10.93 -2.82 5.46
C ASP A 310 9.72 -2.66 4.53
N ARG A 311 8.80 -1.77 4.91
CA ARG A 311 7.62 -1.45 4.09
C ARG A 311 8.00 -0.80 2.76
N ALA A 312 9.02 0.04 2.76
CA ALA A 312 9.44 0.77 1.57
C ALA A 312 9.99 -0.17 0.49
N SER A 313 10.86 -1.11 0.87
CA SER A 313 11.38 -2.12 -0.06
C SER A 313 10.29 -3.06 -0.58
N ALA A 314 9.34 -3.44 0.29
CA ALA A 314 8.20 -4.26 -0.10
C ALA A 314 7.28 -3.57 -1.12
N LEU A 315 7.04 -2.26 -1.00
CA LEU A 315 6.21 -1.52 -1.97
C LEU A 315 6.89 -1.36 -3.32
N VAL A 316 8.20 -1.11 -3.34
CA VAL A 316 8.98 -1.06 -4.59
C VAL A 316 8.94 -2.42 -5.30
N ALA A 317 9.15 -3.50 -4.55
CA ALA A 317 9.05 -4.86 -5.10
C ALA A 317 7.64 -5.20 -5.59
N LEU A 318 6.59 -4.78 -4.86
CA LEU A 318 5.20 -5.00 -5.28
C LEU A 318 4.87 -4.30 -6.60
N ALA A 319 5.33 -3.07 -6.77
CA ALA A 319 5.14 -2.33 -8.02
C ALA A 319 5.81 -3.02 -9.20
N ARG A 320 7.04 -3.52 -9.01
CA ARG A 320 7.78 -4.30 -10.02
C ARG A 320 7.05 -5.58 -10.38
N ILE A 321 6.63 -6.36 -9.39
CA ILE A 321 5.94 -7.65 -9.59
C ILE A 321 4.62 -7.45 -10.36
N ARG A 322 3.88 -6.37 -10.04
CA ARG A 322 2.64 -6.03 -10.77
C ARG A 322 2.90 -5.63 -12.22
N ALA A 323 4.00 -4.92 -12.50
CA ALA A 323 4.39 -4.56 -13.86
C ALA A 323 4.84 -5.79 -14.69
N GLU A 324 5.45 -6.79 -14.05
CA GLU A 324 5.90 -8.06 -14.67
C GLU A 324 4.77 -9.09 -14.86
N GLY A 325 3.50 -8.66 -14.80
CA GLY A 325 2.32 -9.48 -15.12
C GLY A 325 1.62 -10.15 -13.94
N ALA A 326 2.09 -9.95 -12.70
CA ALA A 326 1.40 -10.45 -11.50
C ALA A 326 0.49 -9.37 -10.88
N GLY A 327 -0.48 -8.88 -11.67
CA GLY A 327 -1.40 -7.81 -11.27
C GLY A 327 -2.25 -8.11 -10.03
N GLN A 328 -2.39 -9.38 -9.68
CA GLN A 328 -3.12 -9.86 -8.51
C GLN A 328 -2.29 -9.96 -7.22
N ALA A 329 -1.00 -9.59 -7.24
CA ALA A 329 -0.18 -9.63 -6.03
C ALA A 329 -0.59 -8.55 -5.02
N TRP A 330 -0.62 -8.88 -3.73
CA TRP A 330 -0.91 -7.94 -2.64
C TRP A 330 0.09 -8.05 -1.49
N LEU A 331 0.17 -7.00 -0.67
CA LEU A 331 1.07 -6.95 0.48
C LEU A 331 0.36 -7.47 1.74
N LEU A 332 0.96 -8.46 2.40
CA LEU A 332 0.60 -8.95 3.73
C LEU A 332 1.60 -8.41 4.75
N VAL A 333 1.11 -7.83 5.83
CA VAL A 333 1.94 -7.37 6.95
C VAL A 333 1.70 -8.31 8.13
N ARG A 334 2.76 -8.82 8.74
CA ARG A 334 2.69 -9.64 9.96
C ARG A 334 3.22 -8.94 11.20
#